data_AF-A0A7S0CMP9-F1
#
_entry.id   AF-A0A7S0CMP9-F1
#
_cell.length_a   1.000
_cell.length_b   1.000
_cell.length_c   1.000
_cell.angle_alpha   90.00
_cell.angle_beta   90.00
_cell.angle_gamma   90.00
#
_symmetry.space_group_name_H-M   'P 1'
#
loop_
_entity.id
_entity.type
_entity.pdbx_description
1 polymer ?
#
loop_
_entity_poly.entity_id
_entity_poly.type
_entity_poly.pdbx_seq_one_letter_code
_entity_poly.pdbx_strand_id
1 'polypeptide(L)'
;QDYKNYQKGDSSSMTEDEIQLLNRVGFKWERSNKPLERYYEELVSFVTEFGHARVSSKRSQRPSLGRWIDKQRQSYKKYLKGDTSSNITKNRIHLLNKVGFE
;
A
#
# COMPACT_ATOMS: atom_id res chain seq x y z
N GLN A 1 6.43 -4.42 -15.77
CA GLN A 1 7.07 -3.22 -16.35
C GLN A 1 6.30 -2.81 -17.61
N ASP A 2 5.77 -3.79 -18.32
CA ASP A 2 5.15 -3.69 -19.64
C ASP A 2 3.86 -2.88 -19.68
N TYR A 3 2.96 -3.02 -18.68
CA TYR A 3 1.75 -2.18 -18.59
C TYR A 3 2.06 -0.68 -18.46
N LYS A 4 3.16 -0.32 -17.76
CA LYS A 4 3.58 1.09 -17.65
C LYS A 4 4.18 1.63 -18.94
N ASN A 5 4.80 0.76 -19.74
CA ASN A 5 5.35 1.12 -21.06
C ASN A 5 4.20 1.29 -22.07
N TYR A 6 3.20 0.40 -22.04
CA TYR A 6 1.96 0.53 -22.80
C TYR A 6 1.25 1.87 -22.53
N GLN A 7 1.08 2.24 -21.25
CA GLN A 7 0.48 3.54 -20.88
C GLN A 7 1.26 4.77 -21.37
N LYS A 8 2.55 4.62 -21.70
CA LYS A 8 3.43 5.70 -22.18
C LYS A 8 3.62 5.70 -23.70
N GLY A 9 3.05 4.73 -24.41
CA GLY A 9 3.24 4.56 -25.85
C GLY A 9 4.62 3.99 -26.25
N ASP A 10 5.39 3.47 -25.29
CA ASP A 10 6.66 2.79 -25.54
C ASP A 10 6.42 1.34 -26.00
N SER A 11 7.41 0.76 -26.69
CA SER A 11 7.36 -0.64 -27.15
C SER A 11 7.20 -1.60 -25.95
N SER A 12 5.98 -2.11 -25.79
CA SER A 12 5.62 -3.19 -24.88
C SER A 12 5.76 -4.52 -25.61
N SER A 13 6.25 -5.57 -24.95
CA SER A 13 6.23 -6.92 -25.53
C SER A 13 4.84 -7.57 -25.46
N MET A 14 3.86 -6.89 -24.84
CA MET A 14 2.48 -7.34 -24.71
C MET A 14 1.60 -6.62 -25.72
N THR A 15 0.77 -7.38 -26.42
CA THR A 15 -0.23 -6.89 -27.35
C THR A 15 -1.41 -6.25 -26.61
N GLU A 16 -2.12 -5.35 -27.31
CA GLU A 16 -3.36 -4.71 -26.82
C GLU A 16 -4.38 -5.76 -26.34
N ASP A 17 -4.55 -6.85 -27.10
CA ASP A 17 -5.48 -7.92 -26.79
C ASP A 17 -5.12 -8.68 -25.50
N GLU A 18 -3.83 -8.92 -25.25
CA GLU A 18 -3.35 -9.53 -24.01
C GLU A 18 -3.62 -8.64 -22.79
N ILE A 19 -3.45 -7.32 -22.94
CA ILE A 19 -3.73 -6.35 -21.88
C ILE A 19 -5.24 -6.29 -21.59
N GLN A 20 -6.08 -6.26 -22.63
CA GLN A 20 -7.54 -6.25 -22.46
C GLN A 20 -8.05 -7.54 -21.83
N LEU A 21 -7.51 -8.71 -22.20
CA LEU A 21 -7.87 -9.99 -21.59
C LEU A 21 -7.53 -9.98 -20.09
N LEU A 22 -6.34 -9.51 -19.74
CA LEU A 22 -5.89 -9.41 -18.35
C LEU A 22 -6.74 -8.41 -17.54
N ASN A 23 -7.12 -7.28 -18.12
CA ASN A 23 -8.07 -6.34 -17.50
C ASN A 23 -9.44 -6.99 -17.28
N ARG A 24 -9.93 -7.76 -18.26
CA ARG A 24 -11.24 -8.43 -18.20
C ARG A 24 -11.31 -9.50 -17.10
N VAL A 25 -10.21 -10.20 -16.81
CA VAL A 25 -10.12 -11.16 -15.70
C VAL A 25 -9.77 -10.49 -14.36
N GLY A 26 -9.72 -9.15 -14.31
CA GLY A 26 -9.41 -8.40 -13.09
C GLY A 26 -7.96 -8.53 -12.64
N PHE A 27 -7.03 -8.79 -13.57
CA PHE A 27 -5.61 -8.94 -13.27
C PHE A 27 -5.07 -7.65 -12.65
N LYS A 28 -4.60 -7.75 -11.39
CA LYS A 28 -3.97 -6.62 -10.70
C LYS A 28 -2.54 -6.48 -11.19
N TRP A 29 -2.30 -5.48 -12.04
CA TRP A 29 -0.98 -5.12 -12.57
C TRP A 29 -0.02 -4.55 -11.52
N GLU A 30 -0.53 -4.18 -10.35
CA GLU A 30 0.28 -3.83 -9.19
C GLU A 30 0.67 -5.09 -8.42
N ARG A 31 1.93 -5.17 -7.96
CA ARG A 31 2.39 -6.26 -7.09
C ARG A 31 1.37 -6.45 -5.96
N SER A 32 0.76 -7.64 -5.94
CA SER A 32 -0.29 -7.98 -4.99
C SER A 32 0.17 -7.64 -3.57
N ASN A 33 -0.42 -6.58 -3.00
CA ASN A 33 -0.14 -6.06 -1.68
C ASN A 33 -0.75 -6.97 -0.60
N LYS A 34 -0.70 -8.31 -0.75
CA LYS A 34 -1.19 -9.27 0.24
C LYS A 34 -0.72 -9.00 1.68
N PRO A 35 0.49 -8.44 1.92
CA PRO A 35 0.86 -8.02 3.27
C PRO A 35 -0.03 -6.89 3.81
N LEU A 36 -0.45 -5.94 2.96
CA LEU A 36 -1.20 -4.74 3.34
C LEU A 36 -2.57 -5.09 3.94
N GLU A 37 -3.38 -5.89 3.25
CA GLU A 37 -4.76 -6.21 3.67
C GLU A 37 -4.75 -6.83 5.08
N ARG A 38 -3.86 -7.81 5.29
CA ARG A 38 -3.66 -8.42 6.61
C ARG A 38 -3.23 -7.41 7.68
N TYR A 39 -2.23 -6.58 7.42
CA TYR A 39 -1.79 -5.58 8.41
C TYR A 39 -2.86 -4.52 8.67
N TYR A 40 -3.70 -4.22 7.68
CA TYR A 40 -4.82 -3.30 7.84
C TYR A 40 -5.90 -3.89 8.75
N GLU A 41 -6.27 -5.16 8.56
CA GLU A 41 -7.20 -5.87 9.44
C GLU A 41 -6.67 -5.96 10.89
N GLU A 42 -5.37 -6.26 11.03
CA GLU A 42 -4.71 -6.26 12.35
C GLU A 42 -4.71 -4.86 12.99
N LEU A 43 -4.55 -3.80 12.20
CA LEU A 43 -4.62 -2.41 12.67
C LEU A 43 -6.04 -2.03 13.09
N VAL A 44 -7.06 -2.39 12.30
CA VAL A 44 -8.47 -2.12 12.63
C VAL A 44 -8.84 -2.82 13.94
N SER A 45 -8.45 -4.09 14.09
CA SER A 45 -8.65 -4.85 15.33
C SER A 45 -7.96 -4.14 16.52
N PHE A 46 -6.71 -3.70 16.36
CA PHE A 46 -5.98 -2.99 17.40
C PHE A 46 -6.63 -1.65 17.78
N VAL A 47 -7.06 -0.86 16.80
CA VAL A 47 -7.75 0.42 17.05
C VAL A 47 -9.09 0.17 17.74
N THR A 48 -9.78 -0.92 17.40
CA THR A 48 -11.05 -1.30 18.05
C THR A 48 -10.84 -1.69 19.51
N GLU A 49 -9.75 -2.38 19.82
CA GLU A 49 -9.40 -2.82 21.17
C GLU A 49 -8.84 -1.69 22.06
N PHE A 50 -7.95 -0.85 21.51
CA PHE A 50 -7.19 0.15 22.29
C PHE A 50 -7.63 1.61 22.03
N GLY A 51 -8.53 1.84 21.08
CA GLY A 51 -9.01 3.19 20.71
C GLY A 51 -8.01 4.05 19.95
N HIS A 52 -6.82 3.54 19.62
CA HIS A 52 -5.77 4.31 18.93
C HIS A 52 -4.90 3.46 18.00
N ALA A 53 -4.33 4.07 16.96
CA ALA A 53 -3.41 3.41 16.03
C ALA A 53 -1.92 3.44 16.48
N ARG A 54 -1.64 3.84 17.72
CA ARG A 54 -0.26 3.96 18.26
C ARG A 54 0.29 2.60 18.72
N VAL A 55 0.69 1.77 17.77
CA VAL A 55 1.35 0.48 18.07
C VAL A 55 2.85 0.68 18.24
N SER A 56 3.37 0.40 19.42
CA SER A 56 4.83 0.44 19.65
C SER A 56 5.51 -0.77 19.01
N SER A 57 6.47 -0.54 18.11
CA SER A 57 7.28 -1.62 17.53
C SER A 57 8.20 -2.34 18.53
N LYS A 58 8.46 -1.75 19.71
CA LYS A 58 9.34 -2.32 20.75
C LYS A 58 8.61 -2.98 21.92
N ARG A 59 7.40 -2.52 22.25
CA ARG A 59 6.68 -2.93 23.47
C ARG A 59 5.29 -3.52 23.22
N SER A 60 4.85 -3.58 21.97
CA SER A 60 3.56 -4.19 21.63
C SER A 60 3.65 -5.72 21.62
N GLN A 61 2.54 -6.37 21.94
CA GLN A 61 2.32 -7.79 21.67
C GLN A 61 2.36 -8.11 20.16
N ARG A 62 2.24 -7.08 19.30
CA ARG A 62 2.29 -7.15 17.84
C ARG A 62 3.43 -6.28 17.28
N PRO A 63 4.71 -6.66 17.48
CA PRO A 63 5.86 -5.86 17.05
C PRO A 63 5.98 -5.75 15.52
N SER A 64 5.50 -6.76 14.78
CA SER A 64 5.41 -6.76 13.31
C SER A 64 4.51 -5.64 12.80
N LEU A 65 3.32 -5.50 13.41
CA LEU A 65 2.37 -4.44 13.10
C LEU A 65 2.99 -3.06 13.38
N GLY A 66 3.60 -2.88 14.56
CA GLY A 66 4.28 -1.62 14.88
C GLY A 66 5.36 -1.24 13.86
N ARG A 67 6.20 -2.21 13.45
CA ARG A 67 7.23 -1.97 12.44
C ARG A 67 6.66 -1.68 11.05
N TRP A 68 5.53 -2.31 10.70
CA TRP A 68 4.81 -2.01 9.47
C TRP A 68 4.25 -0.59 9.49
N ILE A 69 3.68 -0.16 10.62
CA ILE A 69 3.17 1.19 10.85
C ILE A 69 4.29 2.23 10.71
N ASP A 70 5.43 1.99 11.34
CA ASP A 70 6.60 2.88 11.24
C ASP A 70 7.05 3.05 9.78
N LYS A 71 7.08 1.97 8.99
CA LYS A 71 7.39 2.04 7.55
C LYS A 71 6.36 2.84 6.76
N GLN A 72 5.08 2.77 7.13
CA GLN A 72 4.04 3.58 6.49
C GLN A 72 4.25 5.06 6.76
N ARG A 73 4.47 5.43 8.03
CA ARG A 73 4.72 6.83 8.43
C ARG A 73 5.95 7.40 7.75
N GLN A 74 7.03 6.62 7.63
CA GLN A 74 8.23 7.04 6.89
C GLN A 74 7.95 7.26 5.40
N SER A 75 7.23 6.34 4.76
CA SER A 75 6.88 6.47 3.34
C SER A 75 5.95 7.66 3.09
N TYR A 76 4.99 7.91 3.98
CA TYR A 76 4.11 9.07 3.92
C TYR A 76 4.88 10.38 4.12
N LYS A 77 5.82 10.44 5.07
CA LYS A 77 6.68 11.62 5.25
C LYS A 77 7.52 11.92 4.01
N LYS A 78 8.01 10.89 3.31
CA LYS A 78 8.72 11.06 2.03
C LYS A 78 7.78 11.59 0.94
N TYR A 79 6.58 11.03 0.83
CA TYR A 79 5.55 11.51 -0.08
C TYR A 79 5.21 13.00 0.13
N LEU A 80 5.01 13.42 1.38
CA LEU A 80 4.75 14.83 1.71
C LEU A 80 5.91 15.77 1.36
N LYS A 81 7.15 15.25 1.32
CA LYS A 81 8.34 16.00 0.91
C LYS A 81 8.53 16.04 -0.61
N GLY A 82 7.61 15.49 -1.40
CA GLY A 82 7.72 15.40 -2.85
C GLY A 82 8.73 14.34 -3.33
N ASP A 83 9.14 13.42 -2.46
CA ASP A 83 10.07 12.35 -2.82
C ASP A 83 9.37 11.29 -3.67
N THR A 84 9.69 11.29 -4.97
CA THR A 84 9.15 10.38 -5.99
C THR A 84 9.62 8.94 -5.83
N SER A 85 10.60 8.67 -4.96
CA SER A 85 11.01 7.29 -4.60
C SER A 85 10.04 6.63 -3.61
N SER A 86 9.12 7.38 -3.02
CA SER A 86 8.10 6.83 -2.13
C SER A 86 7.03 6.05 -2.92
N ASN A 87 6.95 4.75 -2.69
CA ASN A 87 5.96 3.88 -3.36
C ASN A 87 4.64 3.78 -2.57
N ILE A 88 4.29 4.82 -1.81
CA ILE A 88 3.04 4.87 -1.07
C ILE A 88 1.96 5.47 -1.98
N THR A 89 0.89 4.69 -2.22
CA THR A 89 -0.22 5.15 -3.07
C THR A 89 -1.17 6.05 -2.31
N LYS A 90 -1.86 6.96 -3.00
CA LYS A 90 -2.89 7.84 -2.40
C LYS A 90 -3.98 7.04 -1.67
N ASN A 91 -4.42 5.93 -2.24
CA ASN A 91 -5.41 5.04 -1.62
C ASN A 91 -4.90 4.45 -0.30
N ARG A 92 -3.60 4.12 -0.22
CA ARG A 92 -2.98 3.61 1.01
C ARG A 92 -2.93 4.67 2.11
N ILE A 93 -2.61 5.92 1.76
CA ILE A 93 -2.66 7.05 2.69
C ILE A 93 -4.10 7.24 3.21
N HIS A 94 -5.08 7.24 2.31
CA HIS A 94 -6.48 7.42 2.68
C HIS A 94 -6.98 6.32 3.64
N LEU A 95 -6.67 5.05 3.35
CA LEU A 95 -7.02 3.92 4.22
C LEU A 95 -6.41 4.03 5.61
N LEU A 96 -5.13 4.43 5.69
CA LEU A 96 -4.44 4.63 6.96
C LEU A 96 -5.07 5.81 7.72
N ASN A 97 -5.28 6.96 7.10
CA ASN A 97 -5.89 8.10 7.78
C ASN A 97 -7.29 7.77 8.34
N LYS A 98 -8.08 6.93 7.65
CA LYS A 98 -9.40 6.47 8.11
C LYS A 98 -9.36 5.76 9.48
N VAL A 99 -8.24 5.15 9.84
CA VAL A 99 -8.07 4.45 11.14
C VAL A 99 -7.32 5.29 12.18
N GLY A 100 -7.28 6.63 12.01
CA GLY A 100 -6.69 7.54 13.00
C GLY A 100 -5.16 7.53 12.99
N PHE A 101 -4.57 7.43 11.81
CA PHE A 101 -3.13 7.22 11.62
C PHE A 101 -2.30 8.50 11.47
N GLU A 102 -2.93 9.68 11.56
CA GLU A 102 -2.21 10.97 11.61
C GLU A 102 -1.19 10.99 12.78
#